data_AF-A0A6G8CD25-F1
#
_entry.id   AF-A0A6G8CD25-F1
#
_cell.length_a   1.000
_cell.length_b   1.000
_cell.length_c   1.000
_cell.angle_alpha   90.00
_cell.angle_beta   90.00
_cell.angle_gamma   90.00
#
_symmetry.space_group_name_H-M   'P 1'
#
loop_
_entity.id
_entity.type
_entity.pdbx_description
1 polymer ?
#
loop_
_entity_poly.entity_id
_entity_poly.type
_entity_poly.pdbx_seq_one_letter_code
_entity_poly.pdbx_strand_id
1 'polypeptide(L)'
;MLIFPKGAAPVATLPAALATYNNRFYRANNLQVQPSALGDSVELVVVQTLPVQKAAQSYALKLRGPQSPLSRLRGAGYQILVIGIDNLPLLLQTKDLAEYQRFYEREIKN
;
A
#
# COMPACT_ATOMS: atom_id res chain seq x y z
N MET A 1 -0.49 -1.25 1.94
CA MET A 1 0.74 -0.64 1.43
C MET A 1 0.91 -1.00 -0.04
N LEU A 2 1.33 -0.03 -0.84
CA LEU A 2 1.73 -0.20 -2.23
C LEU A 2 3.26 -0.09 -2.32
N ILE A 3 3.88 -0.92 -3.15
CA ILE A 3 5.33 -1.03 -3.28
C ILE A 3 5.71 -0.81 -4.74
N PHE A 4 6.72 0.02 -4.97
CA PHE A 4 7.22 0.40 -6.29
C PHE A 4 8.76 0.40 -6.34
N PRO A 5 9.36 0.14 -7.51
CA PRO A 5 10.75 0.55 -7.75
C PRO A 5 10.89 2.06 -7.56
N LYS A 6 11.99 2.51 -6.96
CA LYS A 6 12.25 3.93 -6.74
C LYS A 6 12.29 4.69 -8.06
N GLY A 7 11.68 5.88 -8.09
CA GLY A 7 11.63 6.72 -9.27
C GLY A 7 10.62 6.26 -10.32
N ALA A 8 9.78 5.28 -10.01
CA ALA A 8 8.66 4.92 -10.86
C ALA A 8 7.73 6.14 -11.01
N ALA A 9 7.64 6.69 -12.22
CA ALA A 9 6.87 7.90 -12.51
C ALA A 9 5.43 7.94 -11.92
N PRO A 10 4.69 6.81 -11.85
CA PRO A 10 3.38 6.80 -11.20
C PRO A 10 3.36 7.20 -9.72
N VAL A 11 4.44 6.94 -8.98
CA VAL A 11 4.50 7.13 -7.52
C VAL A 11 4.31 8.59 -7.14
N ALA A 12 4.89 9.52 -7.91
CA ALA A 12 4.86 10.95 -7.58
C ALA A 12 3.44 11.52 -7.45
N THR A 13 2.51 11.06 -8.30
CA THR A 13 1.11 11.55 -8.30
C THR A 13 0.16 10.66 -7.50
N LEU A 14 0.59 9.46 -7.15
CA LEU A 14 -0.28 8.43 -6.58
C LEU A 14 -0.83 8.79 -5.19
N PRO A 15 -0.07 9.40 -4.26
CA PRO A 15 -0.61 9.83 -2.98
C PRO A 15 -1.84 10.75 -3.12
N ALA A 16 -1.78 11.74 -4.01
CA ALA A 16 -2.89 12.65 -4.27
C ALA A 16 -4.08 11.96 -4.93
N ALA A 17 -3.83 11.06 -5.88
CA ALA A 17 -4.87 10.27 -6.54
C ALA A 17 -5.59 9.33 -5.54
N LEU A 18 -4.85 8.71 -4.62
CA LEU A 18 -5.41 7.89 -3.55
C LEU A 18 -6.19 8.74 -2.53
N ALA A 19 -5.68 9.90 -2.14
CA ALA A 19 -6.40 10.80 -1.23
C ALA A 19 -7.76 11.23 -1.83
N THR A 20 -7.79 11.54 -3.13
CA THR A 20 -9.03 11.86 -3.86
C THR A 20 -10.00 10.67 -3.89
N TYR A 21 -9.50 9.48 -4.24
CA TYR A 21 -10.28 8.24 -4.22
C TYR A 21 -10.84 7.93 -2.83
N ASN A 22 -10.04 8.09 -1.79
CA ASN A 22 -10.42 7.84 -0.40
C ASN A 22 -11.47 8.83 0.10
N ASN A 23 -11.34 10.11 -0.21
CA ASN A 23 -12.36 11.10 0.13
C ASN A 23 -13.70 10.81 -0.57
N ARG A 24 -13.66 10.23 -1.79
CA ARG A 24 -14.88 9.90 -2.53
C ARG A 24 -15.58 8.64 -2.02
N PHE A 25 -14.82 7.57 -1.72
CA PHE A 25 -15.38 6.24 -1.47
C PHE A 25 -15.23 5.75 -0.02
N TYR A 26 -14.34 6.36 0.76
CA TYR A 26 -13.97 5.94 2.12
C TYR A 26 -13.90 7.11 3.10
N ARG A 27 -14.70 8.17 2.85
CA ARG A 27 -14.66 9.42 3.63
C ARG A 27 -14.80 9.17 5.13
N ALA A 28 -15.73 8.29 5.52
CA ALA A 28 -15.99 7.94 6.91
C ALA A 28 -14.80 7.26 7.60
N ASN A 29 -13.88 6.66 6.85
CA ASN A 29 -12.68 6.00 7.38
C ASN A 29 -11.54 6.99 7.65
N ASN A 30 -11.62 8.23 7.15
CA ASN A 30 -10.59 9.27 7.31
C ASN A 30 -9.16 8.78 6.97
N LEU A 31 -9.02 8.05 5.85
CA LEU A 31 -7.77 7.44 5.43
C LEU A 31 -6.71 8.49 5.08
N GLN A 32 -5.57 8.40 5.74
CA GLN A 32 -4.31 9.05 5.44
C GLN A 32 -3.51 8.26 4.40
N VAL A 33 -2.81 8.99 3.54
CA VAL A 33 -1.92 8.43 2.52
C VAL A 33 -0.53 9.00 2.75
N GLN A 34 0.45 8.15 3.02
CA GLN A 34 1.80 8.55 3.36
C GLN A 34 2.80 7.88 2.41
N PRO A 35 3.55 8.65 1.61
CA PRO A 35 4.71 8.11 0.93
C PRO A 35 5.81 7.77 1.96
N SER A 36 6.56 6.71 1.69
CA SER A 36 7.74 6.33 2.45
C SER A 36 8.76 5.68 1.51
N ALA A 37 9.99 5.49 1.97
CA ALA A 37 11.02 4.77 1.25
C ALA A 37 11.45 3.53 2.03
N LEU A 38 11.84 2.47 1.32
CA LEU A 38 12.39 1.26 1.91
C LEU A 38 13.79 1.04 1.33
N GLY A 39 14.78 1.56 2.04
CA GLY A 39 16.16 1.60 1.54
C GLY A 39 16.29 2.48 0.30
N ASP A 40 17.20 2.12 -0.60
CA ASP A 40 17.62 2.98 -1.71
C ASP A 40 16.93 2.68 -3.05
N SER A 41 16.21 1.56 -3.14
CA SER A 41 15.66 1.04 -4.39
C SER A 41 14.14 0.91 -4.42
N VAL A 42 13.45 1.11 -3.29
CA VAL A 42 12.01 0.88 -3.15
C VAL A 42 11.31 2.11 -2.59
N GLU A 43 10.18 2.46 -3.21
CA GLU A 43 9.23 3.45 -2.72
C GLU A 43 7.94 2.78 -2.27
N LEU A 44 7.38 3.30 -1.19
CA LEU A 44 6.16 2.82 -0.57
C LEU A 44 5.09 3.91 -0.59
N VAL A 45 3.84 3.51 -0.79
CA VAL A 45 2.69 4.34 -0.44
C VAL A 45 1.84 3.59 0.58
N VAL A 46 1.83 4.09 1.81
CA VAL A 46 1.09 3.53 2.93
C VAL A 46 -0.26 4.22 3.03
N VAL A 47 -1.33 3.44 3.20
CA VAL A 47 -2.68 3.96 3.45
C VAL A 47 -3.13 3.45 4.82
N GLN A 48 -3.51 4.36 5.70
CA GLN A 48 -3.88 4.08 7.09
C GLN A 48 -4.89 5.12 7.61
N THR A 49 -5.69 4.90 8.64
CA THR A 49 -5.79 3.66 9.42
C THR A 49 -6.85 2.74 8.80
N LEU A 50 -6.59 1.44 8.83
CA LEU A 50 -7.57 0.40 8.53
C LEU A 50 -7.60 -0.48 9.78
N PRO A 51 -8.55 -0.28 10.70
CA PRO A 51 -8.42 -0.72 12.10
C PRO A 51 -8.50 -2.24 12.27
N VAL A 52 -9.06 -2.95 11.29
CA VAL A 52 -9.18 -4.42 11.32
C VAL A 52 -8.69 -5.01 9.99
N GLN A 53 -8.13 -6.22 10.05
CA GLN A 53 -7.56 -6.93 8.90
C GLN A 53 -8.55 -7.02 7.72
N LYS A 54 -9.83 -7.32 8.00
CA LYS A 54 -10.89 -7.41 6.99
C LYS A 54 -11.10 -6.10 6.22
N ALA A 55 -11.00 -4.96 6.89
CA ALA A 55 -11.10 -3.65 6.25
C ALA A 55 -9.90 -3.39 5.32
N ALA A 56 -8.70 -3.75 5.78
CA ALA A 56 -7.49 -3.62 4.99
C ALA A 56 -7.50 -4.51 3.74
N GLN A 57 -7.93 -5.77 3.88
CA GLN A 57 -8.09 -6.70 2.75
C GLN A 57 -9.16 -6.22 1.76
N SER A 58 -10.32 -5.75 2.26
CA SER A 58 -11.39 -5.22 1.41
C SER A 58 -10.93 -3.99 0.62
N TYR A 59 -10.20 -3.09 1.27
CA TYR A 59 -9.61 -1.91 0.63
C TYR A 59 -8.58 -2.32 -0.45
N ALA A 60 -7.68 -3.26 -0.13
CA ALA A 60 -6.69 -3.78 -1.07
C ALA A 60 -7.36 -4.44 -2.31
N LEU A 61 -8.46 -5.17 -2.12
CA LEU A 61 -9.24 -5.75 -3.21
C LEU A 61 -9.88 -4.66 -4.09
N LYS A 62 -10.50 -3.65 -3.47
CA LYS A 62 -11.14 -2.53 -4.20
C LYS A 62 -10.13 -1.71 -4.99
N LEU A 63 -8.91 -1.54 -4.49
CA LEU A 63 -7.81 -0.90 -5.22
C LEU A 63 -7.39 -1.65 -6.49
N ARG A 64 -7.71 -2.94 -6.65
CA ARG A 64 -7.47 -3.69 -7.90
C ARG A 64 -8.59 -3.50 -8.94
N GLY A 65 -9.71 -2.91 -8.53
CA GLY A 65 -10.88 -2.67 -9.37
C GLY A 65 -10.68 -1.52 -10.38
N PRO A 66 -11.58 -1.40 -11.37
CA PRO A 66 -11.46 -0.43 -12.46
C PRO A 66 -11.62 1.04 -12.02
N GLN A 67 -12.32 1.30 -10.92
CA GLN A 67 -12.50 2.67 -10.39
C GLN A 67 -11.30 3.18 -9.59
N SER A 68 -10.33 2.30 -9.30
CA SER A 68 -9.14 2.64 -8.56
C SER A 68 -8.20 3.52 -9.38
N PRO A 69 -7.45 4.45 -8.77
CA PRO A 69 -6.35 5.14 -9.44
C PRO A 69 -5.27 4.17 -9.97
N LEU A 70 -5.17 2.96 -9.41
CA LEU A 70 -4.24 1.93 -9.87
C LEU A 70 -4.67 1.26 -11.19
N SER A 71 -5.90 1.44 -11.64
CA SER A 71 -6.38 0.88 -12.91
C SER A 71 -5.51 1.33 -14.10
N ARG A 72 -5.01 2.57 -14.05
CA ARG A 72 -4.11 3.16 -15.04
C ARG A 72 -2.66 2.68 -14.92
N LEU A 73 -2.32 1.98 -13.85
CA LEU A 73 -0.97 1.50 -13.53
C LEU A 73 -0.82 0.00 -13.74
N ARG A 74 -1.82 -0.67 -14.33
CA ARG A 74 -1.73 -2.10 -14.64
C ARG A 74 -0.48 -2.37 -15.49
N GLY A 75 0.33 -3.34 -15.06
CA GLY A 75 1.61 -3.66 -15.70
C GLY A 75 2.80 -2.83 -15.24
N ALA A 76 2.62 -1.79 -14.41
CA ALA A 76 3.72 -0.95 -13.90
C ALA A 76 4.58 -1.61 -12.80
N GLY A 77 4.48 -2.93 -12.60
CA GLY A 77 5.33 -3.68 -11.68
C GLY A 77 5.11 -3.43 -10.19
N TYR A 78 4.01 -2.77 -9.81
CA TYR A 78 3.72 -2.49 -8.40
C TYR A 78 3.10 -3.69 -7.69
N GLN A 79 3.26 -3.73 -6.36
CA GLN A 79 2.64 -4.75 -5.50
C GLN A 79 1.73 -4.12 -4.45
N ILE A 80 0.71 -4.86 -4.02
CA ILE A 80 -0.18 -4.47 -2.91
C ILE A 80 -0.04 -5.50 -1.79
N LEU A 81 0.39 -5.07 -0.61
CA LEU A 81 0.44 -5.87 0.61
C LEU A 81 -0.37 -5.23 1.74
N VAL A 82 -1.01 -6.06 2.56
CA VAL A 82 -1.61 -5.62 3.83
C VAL A 82 -0.55 -5.78 4.91
N ILE A 83 -0.33 -4.73 5.70
CA ILE A 83 0.67 -4.72 6.77
C ILE A 83 0.02 -4.21 8.05
N GLY A 84 0.30 -4.91 9.16
CA GLY A 84 -0.10 -4.47 10.50
C GLY A 84 0.73 -3.25 10.93
N ILE A 85 0.14 -2.39 11.77
CA ILE A 85 0.80 -1.15 12.19
C ILE A 85 2.12 -1.40 12.93
N ASP A 86 2.19 -2.47 13.72
CA ASP A 86 3.41 -2.85 14.47
C ASP A 86 4.51 -3.41 13.57
N ASN A 87 4.14 -3.97 12.41
CA ASN A 87 5.09 -4.56 11.47
C ASN A 87 5.70 -3.53 10.50
N LEU A 88 5.06 -2.39 10.31
CA LEU A 88 5.56 -1.35 9.40
C LEU A 88 6.89 -0.74 9.89
N PRO A 89 7.04 -0.32 11.17
CA PRO A 89 8.33 0.13 11.69
C PRO A 89 9.44 -0.92 11.55
N LEU A 90 9.12 -2.18 11.83
CA LEU A 90 10.07 -3.28 11.70
C LEU A 90 10.54 -3.43 10.24
N LEU A 91 9.61 -3.44 9.28
CA LEU A 91 9.96 -3.48 7.86
C LEU A 91 10.85 -2.29 7.45
N LEU A 92 10.51 -1.08 7.86
CA LEU A 92 11.30 0.12 7.55
C LEU A 92 12.71 0.07 8.15
N GLN A 93 12.85 -0.55 9.32
CA GLN A 93 14.14 -0.76 9.99
C GLN A 93 14.99 -1.82 9.30
N THR A 94 14.44 -3.00 9.03
CA THR A 94 15.19 -4.12 8.44
C THR A 94 15.47 -3.92 6.96
N LYS A 95 14.60 -3.19 6.26
CA LYS A 95 14.62 -3.01 4.80
C LYS A 95 14.47 -4.32 4.01
N ASP A 96 14.16 -5.43 4.69
CA ASP A 96 14.02 -6.74 4.06
C ASP A 96 12.56 -6.99 3.66
N LEU A 97 12.22 -6.48 2.47
CA LEU A 97 10.89 -6.69 1.90
C LEU A 97 10.61 -8.17 1.61
N ALA A 98 11.63 -8.94 1.21
CA ALA A 98 11.46 -10.34 0.82
C ALA A 98 11.14 -11.22 2.05
N GLU A 99 11.79 -10.97 3.17
CA GLU A 99 11.46 -11.60 4.45
C GLU A 99 10.05 -11.24 4.90
N TYR A 100 9.67 -9.96 4.81
CA TYR A 100 8.31 -9.55 5.17
C TYR A 100 7.25 -10.20 4.29
N GLN A 101 7.50 -10.36 2.99
CA GLN A 101 6.59 -11.08 2.09
C GLN A 101 6.41 -12.54 2.51
N ARG A 102 7.49 -13.26 2.85
CA ARG A 102 7.41 -14.63 3.35
C ARG A 102 6.60 -14.73 4.64
N PHE A 103 6.80 -13.78 5.57
CA PHE A 103 5.99 -13.68 6.79
C PHE A 103 4.51 -13.42 6.46
N TYR A 104 4.22 -12.46 5.58
CA TYR A 104 2.85 -12.13 5.17
C TYR A 104 2.12 -13.34 4.58
N GLU A 105 2.78 -14.10 3.71
CA GLU A 105 2.21 -15.31 3.10
C GLU A 105 1.94 -16.42 4.11
N ARG A 106 2.77 -16.55 5.15
CA ARG A 106 2.60 -17.58 6.18
C ARG A 106 1.53 -17.22 7.22
N GLU A 107 1.54 -15.98 7.69
CA GLU A 107 0.82 -15.56 8.91
C GLU A 107 -0.41 -14.66 8.67
N ILE A 108 -0.49 -13.95 7.53
CA ILE A 108 -1.53 -12.92 7.30
C ILE A 108 -2.47 -13.28 6.14
N LYS A 109 -1.95 -13.93 5.10
CA LYS A 109 -2.71 -14.26 3.88
C LYS A 109 -3.60 -15.50 4.04
N ASN A 110 -3.24 -16.42 4.93
CA ASN A 110 -3.93 -17.70 5.16
C ASN A 110 -5.04 -17.56 6.20
#